data_AF-A0A6N7AMD4-F1
#
_entry.id   AF-A0A6N7AMD4-F1
#
_cell.length_a   1.000
_cell.length_b   1.000
_cell.length_c   1.000
_cell.angle_alpha   90.00
_cell.angle_beta   90.00
_cell.angle_gamma   90.00
#
_symmetry.space_group_name_H-M   'P 1'
#
loop_
_entity.id
_entity.type
_entity.pdbx_description
1 polymer ?
#
loop_
_entity_poly.entity_id
_entity_poly.type
_entity_poly.pdbx_seq_one_letter_code
_entity_poly.pdbx_strand_id
1 'polypeptide(L)'
;MKGLKLEGKKQVNHDFFGYLPCKWDIKFEGGSISPIQELDQVSTVIDKYKDAKGFIYPEDAQQIRSDLSSLVPDIFSFEPSSSFFQYVYTSHVLCLRDTEADIRKGAGAFLIYLLAYLFGVRLQFKGWWHDGRIPVKSTHNIRPTKKTSEKFLSHCYQLWKSWPATEQKLISNILYMHSRTPSYEWDWEQFIIEYMVFDGCWKLTEIIHKLPCPKHPKRFTVLCEKFGIPYDKTLIAEIVQLRTDLLHETLWSGGQPCTASDGPGLAASFHLRRFNQRLIPAIFGYDTPYVRTPWWIMGTFSF
;
A
#
# COMPACT_ATOMS: atom_id res chain seq x y z
N MET A 1 43.74 -24.89 -31.43
CA MET A 1 43.28 -23.98 -30.37
C MET A 1 41.76 -24.00 -30.33
N LYS A 2 41.17 -24.54 -29.26
CA LYS A 2 39.72 -24.52 -29.03
C LYS A 2 39.32 -23.12 -28.57
N GLY A 3 38.40 -22.47 -29.29
CA GLY A 3 37.84 -21.19 -28.88
C GLY A 3 36.99 -21.36 -27.62
N LEU A 4 37.40 -20.69 -26.54
CA LEU A 4 36.54 -20.49 -25.37
C LEU A 4 35.37 -19.61 -25.78
N LYS A 5 34.16 -20.18 -25.78
CA LYS A 5 32.92 -19.40 -25.74
C LYS A 5 32.87 -18.69 -24.39
N LEU A 6 33.02 -17.38 -24.39
CA LEU A 6 32.68 -16.54 -23.25
C LEU A 6 31.16 -16.68 -23.02
N GLU A 7 30.80 -17.39 -21.96
CA GLU A 7 29.43 -17.41 -21.45
C GLU A 7 29.03 -15.97 -21.11
N GLY A 8 28.07 -15.43 -21.87
CA GLY A 8 27.54 -14.09 -21.64
C GLY A 8 26.99 -14.01 -20.22
N LYS A 9 27.60 -13.15 -19.38
CA LYS A 9 27.03 -12.79 -18.07
C LYS A 9 25.62 -12.25 -18.33
N LYS A 10 24.59 -13.03 -17.98
CA LYS A 10 23.20 -12.54 -17.97
C LYS A 10 23.19 -11.28 -17.12
N GLN A 11 22.82 -10.16 -17.74
CA GLN A 11 22.68 -8.88 -17.06
C GLN A 11 21.57 -9.04 -16.01
N VAL A 12 21.94 -8.95 -14.73
CA VAL A 12 20.99 -9.02 -13.62
C VAL A 12 20.35 -7.65 -13.46
N ASN A 13 19.04 -7.58 -13.69
CA ASN A 13 18.26 -6.37 -13.44
C ASN A 13 18.10 -6.21 -11.93
N HIS A 14 18.64 -5.13 -11.37
CA HIS A 14 18.51 -4.80 -9.96
C HIS A 14 18.23 -3.31 -9.76
N ASP A 15 17.57 -2.98 -8.65
CA ASP A 15 17.32 -1.61 -8.24
C ASP A 15 17.18 -1.51 -6.72
N PHE A 16 17.38 -0.31 -6.20
CA PHE A 16 17.27 0.01 -4.79
C PHE A 16 15.92 0.62 -4.47
N PHE A 17 15.42 0.39 -3.27
CA PHE A 17 14.14 0.95 -2.83
C PHE A 17 14.11 1.29 -1.34
N GLY A 18 13.00 1.91 -0.96
CA GLY A 18 12.80 2.51 0.35
C GLY A 18 12.78 1.60 1.55
N TYR A 19 12.59 2.23 2.70
CA TYR A 19 12.75 1.60 3.99
C TYR A 19 11.70 0.51 4.24
N LEU A 20 12.15 -0.73 4.25
CA LEU A 20 11.40 -1.90 4.70
C LEU A 20 11.88 -2.28 6.12
N PRO A 21 10.99 -2.35 7.13
CA PRO A 21 11.38 -2.60 8.53
C PRO A 21 11.65 -4.08 8.82
N CYS A 22 12.52 -4.73 8.04
CA CYS A 22 13.01 -6.08 8.31
C CYS A 22 14.43 -6.28 7.78
N LYS A 23 15.12 -7.32 8.27
CA LYS A 23 16.48 -7.70 7.84
C LYS A 23 16.48 -8.97 6.99
N TRP A 24 15.40 -9.25 6.29
CA TRP A 24 15.20 -10.55 5.66
C TRP A 24 15.75 -10.58 4.24
N ASP A 25 16.59 -11.57 3.93
CA ASP A 25 16.84 -11.99 2.55
C ASP A 25 15.66 -12.82 2.02
N ILE A 26 14.71 -12.17 1.36
CA ILE A 26 13.49 -12.80 0.85
C ILE A 26 13.77 -13.38 -0.54
N LYS A 27 13.64 -14.69 -0.70
CA LYS A 27 13.75 -15.37 -1.99
C LYS A 27 12.38 -15.75 -2.54
N PHE A 28 12.13 -15.46 -3.81
CA PHE A 28 10.87 -15.81 -4.46
C PHE A 28 11.12 -16.32 -5.88
N GLU A 29 10.09 -16.92 -6.47
CA GLU A 29 10.15 -17.35 -7.86
C GLU A 29 10.19 -16.12 -8.78
N GLY A 30 11.38 -15.73 -9.24
CA GLY A 30 11.58 -14.54 -10.06
C GLY A 30 12.76 -13.68 -9.62
N GLY A 31 13.24 -13.84 -8.37
CA GLY A 31 14.30 -12.97 -7.86
C GLY A 31 14.58 -13.10 -6.37
N SER A 32 15.17 -12.04 -5.82
CA SER A 32 15.44 -11.89 -4.40
C SER A 32 15.35 -10.43 -3.98
N ILE A 33 15.01 -10.22 -2.72
CA ILE A 33 15.10 -8.92 -2.03
C ILE A 33 16.04 -9.11 -0.86
N SER A 34 17.02 -8.22 -0.72
CA SER A 34 18.03 -8.29 0.32
C SER A 34 18.26 -6.92 0.96
N PRO A 35 18.56 -6.86 2.26
CA PRO A 35 18.93 -5.61 2.91
C PRO A 35 20.28 -5.10 2.37
N ILE A 36 20.46 -3.79 2.34
CA ILE A 36 21.79 -3.18 2.08
C ILE A 36 22.68 -3.28 3.33
N GLN A 37 23.99 -3.07 3.17
CA GLN A 37 24.94 -3.15 4.28
C GLN A 37 24.66 -2.10 5.37
N GLU A 38 24.17 -0.93 4.95
CA GLU A 38 23.90 0.23 5.79
C GLU A 38 22.51 0.20 6.48
N LEU A 39 21.75 -0.90 6.38
CA LEU A 39 20.38 -0.98 6.91
C LEU A 39 20.28 -0.59 8.39
N ASP A 40 21.27 -0.91 9.22
CA ASP A 40 21.27 -0.57 10.65
C ASP A 40 21.43 0.93 10.91
N GLN A 41 22.24 1.61 10.09
CA GLN A 41 22.39 3.06 10.14
C GLN A 41 21.10 3.73 9.68
N VAL A 42 20.52 3.25 8.57
CA VAL A 42 19.23 3.74 8.07
C VAL A 42 18.13 3.55 9.11
N SER A 43 18.07 2.40 9.78
CA SER A 43 17.07 2.12 10.81
C SER A 43 17.18 3.08 11.99
N THR A 44 18.41 3.42 12.41
CA THR A 44 18.66 4.40 13.48
C THR A 44 18.18 5.80 13.09
N VAL A 45 18.41 6.21 11.84
CA VAL A 45 17.90 7.47 11.29
C VAL A 45 16.37 7.47 11.27
N ILE A 46 15.76 6.41 10.75
CA ILE A 46 14.30 6.26 10.72
C ILE A 46 13.70 6.32 12.14
N ASP A 47 14.31 5.65 13.10
CA ASP A 47 13.84 5.64 14.49
C ASP A 47 13.95 7.00 15.17
N LYS A 48 14.95 7.81 14.79
CA LYS A 48 15.10 9.20 15.25
C LYS A 48 14.01 10.14 14.72
N TYR A 49 13.60 9.96 13.46
CA TYR A 49 12.72 10.91 12.78
C TYR A 49 11.25 10.47 12.71
N LYS A 50 10.93 9.21 13.00
CA LYS A 50 9.54 8.75 13.02
C LYS A 50 8.78 9.28 14.24
N ASP A 51 7.52 9.62 14.07
CA ASP A 51 6.62 9.98 15.17
C ASP A 51 6.15 8.74 15.97
N ALA A 52 5.34 8.98 17.01
CA ALA A 52 4.77 7.90 17.84
C ALA A 52 3.84 6.95 17.05
N LYS A 53 3.23 7.43 15.97
CA LYS A 53 2.35 6.66 15.09
C LYS A 53 3.14 5.87 14.02
N GLY A 54 4.44 6.16 13.88
CA GLY A 54 5.35 5.51 12.93
C GLY A 54 5.34 6.14 11.54
N PHE A 55 5.15 7.45 11.46
CA PHE A 55 5.24 8.25 10.23
C PHE A 55 6.50 9.11 10.22
N ILE A 56 7.06 9.30 9.02
CA ILE A 56 8.11 10.30 8.76
C ILE A 56 7.50 11.43 7.94
N TYR A 57 7.72 12.65 8.39
CA TYR A 57 7.27 13.87 7.74
C TYR A 57 8.41 14.50 6.94
N PRO A 58 8.12 15.22 5.83
CA PRO A 58 9.10 16.05 5.14
C PRO A 58 9.83 16.99 6.12
N GLU A 59 11.12 17.28 5.88
CA GLU A 59 11.96 18.04 6.81
C GLU A 59 11.37 19.40 7.17
N ASP A 60 10.79 20.11 6.19
CA ASP A 60 10.14 21.41 6.38
C ASP A 60 8.91 21.34 7.29
N ALA A 61 8.20 20.20 7.32
CA ALA A 61 7.03 19.99 8.17
C ALA A 61 7.41 19.71 9.65
N GLN A 62 8.66 19.33 9.93
CA GLN A 62 9.11 19.03 11.30
C GLN A 62 9.46 20.28 12.12
N GLN A 63 9.51 21.46 11.50
CA GLN A 63 9.90 22.71 12.16
C GLN A 63 8.75 23.48 12.81
N ILE A 64 7.48 23.11 12.56
CA ILE A 64 6.32 23.77 13.17
C ILE A 64 6.07 23.18 14.56
N ARG A 65 6.85 23.59 15.56
CA ARG A 65 6.50 23.45 16.97
C ARG A 65 5.90 24.77 17.45
N SER A 66 4.58 24.82 17.58
CA SER A 66 3.90 25.98 18.17
C SER A 66 4.25 26.08 19.66
N ASP A 67 4.87 27.17 20.07
CA ASP A 67 4.91 27.58 21.47
C ASP A 67 3.49 27.95 21.90
N LEU A 68 2.89 27.13 22.76
CA LEU A 68 1.51 27.32 23.25
C LEU A 68 1.35 28.58 24.13
N SER A 69 2.43 29.33 24.37
CA SER A 69 2.42 30.55 25.17
C SER A 69 2.18 31.84 24.37
N SER A 70 2.29 31.82 23.03
CA SER A 70 2.05 32.99 22.18
C SER A 70 0.73 32.86 21.41
N LEU A 71 -0.28 33.66 21.80
CA LEU A 71 -1.57 33.79 21.11
C LEU A 71 -1.50 34.52 19.75
N VAL A 72 -0.30 34.67 19.18
CA VAL A 72 -0.07 35.26 17.86
C VAL A 72 0.69 34.22 17.04
N PRO A 73 0.09 33.65 15.98
CA PRO A 73 0.85 32.85 15.05
C PRO A 73 1.86 33.77 14.35
N ASP A 74 3.15 33.53 14.55
CA ASP A 74 4.18 34.11 13.71
C ASP A 74 3.95 33.61 12.28
N ILE A 75 3.46 34.49 11.42
CA ILE A 75 3.31 34.23 9.99
C ILE A 75 4.71 34.33 9.40
N PHE A 76 5.46 33.22 9.45
CA PHE A 76 6.67 33.09 8.66
C PHE A 76 6.29 33.08 7.18
N SER A 77 6.88 33.98 6.41
CA SER A 77 6.77 34.01 4.96
C SER A 77 7.41 32.73 4.40
N PHE A 78 6.59 31.73 4.10
CA PHE A 78 7.01 30.58 3.31
C PHE A 78 7.14 31.04 1.85
N GLU A 79 8.36 31.11 1.32
CA GLU A 79 8.52 30.78 -0.10
C GLU A 79 7.94 29.36 -0.27
N PRO A 80 7.18 29.07 -1.33
CA PRO A 80 6.62 27.74 -1.54
C PRO A 80 7.79 26.80 -1.89
N SER A 81 8.49 26.30 -0.88
CA SER A 81 9.35 25.15 -1.07
C SER A 81 8.43 24.02 -1.55
N SER A 82 8.99 23.10 -2.32
CA SER A 82 8.39 21.83 -2.71
C SER A 82 8.14 20.90 -1.49
N SER A 83 7.67 21.47 -0.36
CA SER A 83 7.62 21.01 1.03
C SER A 83 6.87 19.70 1.26
N PHE A 84 6.14 19.22 0.27
CA PHE A 84 5.43 17.94 0.35
C PHE A 84 6.28 16.77 -0.15
N PHE A 85 7.38 17.01 -0.85
CA PHE A 85 8.20 15.96 -1.44
C PHE A 85 9.42 15.61 -0.59
N GLN A 86 9.60 14.33 -0.28
CA GLN A 86 10.76 13.83 0.46
C GLN A 86 11.41 12.63 -0.23
N TYR A 87 12.73 12.52 -0.09
CA TYR A 87 13.51 11.42 -0.64
C TYR A 87 13.29 10.12 0.13
N VAL A 88 13.52 9.02 -0.57
CA VAL A 88 13.41 7.67 -0.06
C VAL A 88 14.66 7.29 0.74
N TYR A 89 14.50 6.92 2.01
CA TYR A 89 15.55 6.23 2.77
C TYR A 89 15.76 4.82 2.22
N THR A 90 16.81 4.64 1.42
CA THR A 90 17.10 3.36 0.77
C THR A 90 17.52 2.33 1.80
N SER A 91 16.93 1.13 1.78
CA SER A 91 17.30 0.09 2.75
C SER A 91 17.42 -1.31 2.17
N HIS A 92 16.89 -1.55 0.97
CA HIS A 92 16.92 -2.86 0.32
C HIS A 92 17.23 -2.74 -1.18
N VAL A 93 17.69 -3.85 -1.74
CA VAL A 93 17.88 -4.07 -3.17
C VAL A 93 16.93 -5.17 -3.65
N LEU A 94 16.27 -4.95 -4.78
CA LEU A 94 15.53 -5.96 -5.53
C LEU A 94 16.41 -6.45 -6.67
N CYS A 95 16.56 -7.77 -6.81
CA CYS A 95 17.25 -8.41 -7.93
C CYS A 95 16.28 -9.34 -8.66
N LEU A 96 16.06 -9.12 -9.95
CA LEU A 96 15.22 -9.96 -10.80
C LEU A 96 16.07 -10.85 -11.71
N ARG A 97 15.58 -12.08 -11.93
CA ARG A 97 16.18 -13.03 -12.89
C ARG A 97 15.81 -12.71 -14.33
N ASP A 98 14.61 -12.17 -14.53
CA ASP A 98 14.10 -11.81 -15.85
C ASP A 98 14.67 -10.46 -16.28
N THR A 99 15.03 -10.37 -17.56
CA THR A 99 15.43 -9.12 -18.20
C THR A 99 14.19 -8.40 -18.69
N GLU A 100 13.95 -7.22 -18.13
CA GLU A 100 12.90 -6.28 -18.53
C GLU A 100 13.53 -4.95 -18.93
N ALA A 101 12.90 -4.23 -19.85
CA ALA A 101 13.40 -2.93 -20.33
C ALA A 101 13.35 -1.84 -19.25
N ASP A 102 12.32 -1.86 -18.39
CA ASP A 102 12.15 -0.91 -17.30
C ASP A 102 11.54 -1.62 -16.07
N ILE A 103 12.42 -2.06 -15.17
CA ILE A 103 12.04 -2.72 -13.91
C ILE A 103 11.09 -1.84 -13.06
N ARG A 104 11.16 -0.51 -13.20
CA ARG A 104 10.36 0.43 -12.40
C ARG A 104 8.93 0.61 -12.89
N LYS A 105 8.59 0.04 -14.05
CA LYS A 105 7.22 0.03 -14.59
C LYS A 105 6.65 -1.38 -14.76
N GLY A 106 7.50 -2.40 -14.71
CA GLY A 106 7.13 -3.81 -14.84
C GLY A 106 7.11 -4.56 -13.50
N ALA A 107 7.77 -5.71 -13.47
CA ALA A 107 7.80 -6.63 -12.34
C ALA A 107 8.30 -6.00 -11.05
N GLY A 108 9.29 -5.11 -11.13
CA GLY A 108 9.88 -4.51 -9.95
C GLY A 108 8.91 -3.61 -9.20
N ALA A 109 8.15 -2.79 -9.93
CA ALA A 109 7.11 -1.95 -9.32
C ALA A 109 6.05 -2.80 -8.64
N PHE A 110 5.57 -3.84 -9.33
CA PHE A 110 4.60 -4.79 -8.79
C PHE A 110 5.10 -5.39 -7.46
N LEU A 111 6.32 -5.92 -7.43
CA LEU A 111 6.90 -6.58 -6.26
C LEU A 111 7.13 -5.60 -5.09
N ILE A 112 7.58 -4.38 -5.37
CA ILE A 112 7.77 -3.36 -4.34
C ILE A 112 6.41 -2.94 -3.74
N TYR A 113 5.38 -2.76 -4.57
CA TYR A 113 4.06 -2.40 -4.05
C TYR A 113 3.37 -3.56 -3.33
N LEU A 114 3.62 -4.80 -3.75
CA LEU A 114 3.15 -5.99 -3.04
C LEU A 114 3.84 -6.16 -1.69
N LEU A 115 5.14 -5.85 -1.59
CA LEU A 115 5.86 -5.77 -0.32
C LEU A 115 5.31 -4.65 0.57
N ALA A 116 5.09 -3.46 0.00
CA ALA A 116 4.53 -2.32 0.72
C ALA A 116 3.18 -2.69 1.35
N TYR A 117 2.31 -3.34 0.57
CA TYR A 117 1.09 -3.97 1.05
C TYR A 117 1.37 -4.94 2.20
N LEU A 118 2.21 -5.96 2.00
CA LEU A 118 2.42 -7.04 2.98
C LEU A 118 2.93 -6.54 4.35
N PHE A 119 3.79 -5.53 4.34
CA PHE A 119 4.36 -4.94 5.55
C PHE A 119 3.58 -3.72 6.06
N GLY A 120 2.53 -3.29 5.36
CA GLY A 120 1.73 -2.13 5.72
C GLY A 120 2.51 -0.82 5.74
N VAL A 121 3.59 -0.70 4.95
CA VAL A 121 4.44 0.49 4.86
C VAL A 121 4.34 1.08 3.46
N ARG A 122 4.99 2.21 3.22
CA ARG A 122 5.08 2.80 1.89
C ARG A 122 6.50 2.64 1.33
N LEU A 123 6.60 2.00 0.16
CA LEU A 123 7.86 1.79 -0.55
C LEU A 123 7.84 2.46 -1.92
N GLN A 124 8.98 3.00 -2.33
CA GLN A 124 9.23 3.49 -3.68
C GLN A 124 10.70 3.24 -4.08
N PHE A 125 11.00 3.29 -5.37
CA PHE A 125 12.36 3.17 -5.87
C PHE A 125 13.26 4.33 -5.41
N LYS A 126 14.56 4.05 -5.27
CA LYS A 126 15.58 5.07 -5.02
C LYS A 126 15.53 6.14 -6.13
N GLY A 127 15.54 7.40 -5.71
CA GLY A 127 15.45 8.57 -6.59
C GLY A 127 14.03 8.96 -7.00
N TRP A 128 13.00 8.24 -6.53
CA TRP A 128 11.62 8.71 -6.62
C TRP A 128 11.26 9.54 -5.39
N TRP A 129 10.23 10.38 -5.53
CA TRP A 129 9.74 11.26 -4.49
C TRP A 129 8.53 10.65 -3.79
N HIS A 130 8.46 10.78 -2.46
CA HIS A 130 7.22 10.61 -1.73
C HIS A 130 6.53 11.96 -1.56
N ASP A 131 5.22 11.99 -1.74
CA ASP A 131 4.37 13.09 -1.32
C ASP A 131 3.80 12.83 0.09
N GLY A 132 3.82 13.84 0.95
CA GLY A 132 3.25 13.80 2.30
C GLY A 132 4.04 12.91 3.27
N ARG A 133 3.38 12.46 4.35
CA ARG A 133 4.00 11.61 5.38
C ARG A 133 4.20 10.16 4.89
N ILE A 134 5.26 9.49 5.34
CA ILE A 134 5.57 8.11 4.96
C ILE A 134 5.30 7.17 6.14
N PRO A 135 4.37 6.19 6.04
CA PRO A 135 4.25 5.14 7.04
C PRO A 135 5.46 4.20 6.97
N VAL A 136 6.26 4.17 8.04
CA VAL A 136 7.40 3.25 8.23
C VAL A 136 7.13 2.17 9.29
N LYS A 137 6.02 2.29 10.01
CA LYS A 137 5.43 1.25 10.85
C LYS A 137 4.26 0.59 10.11
N SER A 138 4.05 -0.71 10.35
CA SER A 138 2.95 -1.43 9.72
C SER A 138 1.59 -0.79 10.04
N THR A 139 0.87 -0.47 8.97
CA THR A 139 -0.54 -0.08 8.95
C THR A 139 -1.46 -1.25 8.58
N HIS A 140 -0.90 -2.46 8.47
CA HIS A 140 -1.62 -3.67 8.14
C HIS A 140 -1.81 -4.53 9.40
N ASN A 141 -2.98 -5.15 9.51
CA ASN A 141 -3.35 -6.00 10.62
C ASN A 141 -2.90 -7.48 10.45
N ILE A 142 -1.81 -7.73 9.74
CA ILE A 142 -1.21 -9.06 9.59
C ILE A 142 0.19 -9.10 10.17
N ARG A 143 0.62 -10.30 10.57
CA ARG A 143 2.01 -10.56 10.97
C ARG A 143 2.68 -11.46 9.93
N PRO A 144 3.34 -10.91 8.91
CA PRO A 144 4.08 -11.73 7.97
C PRO A 144 5.28 -12.37 8.67
N THR A 145 5.68 -13.54 8.18
CA THR A 145 6.96 -14.17 8.50
C THR A 145 7.78 -14.24 7.23
N LYS A 146 9.10 -14.37 7.33
CA LYS A 146 9.95 -14.54 6.14
C LYS A 146 9.41 -15.62 5.19
N LYS A 147 9.09 -16.80 5.74
CA LYS A 147 8.57 -17.94 4.97
C LYS A 147 7.24 -17.63 4.28
N THR A 148 6.32 -16.94 4.96
CA THR A 148 5.02 -16.60 4.36
C THR A 148 5.13 -15.47 3.35
N SER A 149 6.04 -14.52 3.56
CA SER A 149 6.41 -13.51 2.56
C SER A 149 6.98 -14.13 1.28
N GLU A 150 7.95 -15.04 1.38
CA GLU A 150 8.56 -15.72 0.23
C GLU A 150 7.52 -16.49 -0.61
N LYS A 151 6.64 -17.24 0.07
CA LYS A 151 5.55 -17.97 -0.58
C LYS A 151 4.54 -17.05 -1.25
N PHE A 152 4.08 -16.02 -0.53
CA PHE A 152 3.11 -15.07 -1.04
C PHE A 152 3.63 -14.31 -2.25
N LEU A 153 4.87 -13.80 -2.19
CA LEU A 153 5.49 -13.11 -3.32
C LEU A 153 5.65 -14.03 -4.54
N SER A 154 6.10 -15.28 -4.34
CA SER A 154 6.23 -16.25 -5.43
C SER A 154 4.89 -16.51 -6.11
N HIS A 155 3.86 -16.81 -5.32
CA HIS A 155 2.50 -17.08 -5.80
C HIS A 155 1.93 -15.89 -6.59
N CYS A 156 1.95 -14.71 -5.99
CA CYS A 156 1.41 -13.51 -6.63
C CYS A 156 2.19 -13.12 -7.89
N TYR A 157 3.51 -13.27 -7.89
CA TYR A 157 4.33 -12.96 -9.05
C TYR A 157 4.09 -13.91 -10.24
N GLN A 158 4.00 -15.22 -9.98
CA GLN A 158 3.65 -16.18 -11.02
C GLN A 158 2.27 -15.88 -11.63
N LEU A 159 1.28 -15.62 -10.78
CA LEU A 159 -0.07 -15.31 -11.24
C LEU A 159 -0.11 -13.99 -12.01
N TRP A 160 0.54 -12.95 -11.50
CA TRP A 160 0.68 -11.65 -12.17
C TRP A 160 1.30 -11.79 -13.55
N LYS A 161 2.38 -12.57 -13.70
CA LYS A 161 3.02 -12.82 -15.01
C LYS A 161 2.09 -13.53 -16.00
N SER A 162 1.14 -14.32 -15.51
CA SER A 162 0.17 -15.01 -16.36
C SER A 162 -0.94 -14.10 -16.88
N TRP A 163 -1.13 -12.93 -16.26
CA TRP A 163 -2.15 -11.97 -16.67
C TRP A 163 -1.69 -11.13 -17.87
N PRO A 164 -2.62 -10.61 -18.68
CA PRO A 164 -2.27 -9.64 -19.71
C PRO A 164 -1.78 -8.32 -19.10
N ALA A 165 -1.06 -7.53 -19.90
CA ALA A 165 -0.40 -6.30 -19.45
C ALA A 165 -1.37 -5.26 -18.84
N THR A 166 -2.62 -5.24 -19.31
CA THR A 166 -3.69 -4.37 -18.80
C THR A 166 -4.03 -4.67 -17.34
N GLU A 167 -4.19 -5.95 -16.99
CA GLU A 167 -4.51 -6.43 -15.66
C GLU A 167 -3.28 -6.33 -14.75
N GLN A 168 -2.08 -6.61 -15.28
CA GLN A 168 -0.82 -6.40 -14.58
C GLN A 168 -0.66 -4.94 -14.11
N LYS A 169 -0.97 -3.98 -14.99
CA LYS A 169 -0.94 -2.55 -14.66
C LYS A 169 -2.02 -2.19 -13.64
N LEU A 170 -3.23 -2.73 -13.79
CA LEU A 170 -4.35 -2.47 -12.89
C LEU A 170 -4.02 -2.90 -11.45
N ILE A 171 -3.53 -4.12 -11.24
CA ILE A 171 -3.19 -4.59 -9.89
C ILE A 171 -2.00 -3.83 -9.28
N SER A 172 -0.99 -3.48 -10.07
CA SER A 172 0.12 -2.66 -9.59
C SER A 172 -0.35 -1.28 -9.12
N ASN A 173 -1.30 -0.67 -9.84
CA ASN A 173 -1.91 0.60 -9.43
C ASN A 173 -2.78 0.46 -8.17
N ILE A 174 -3.55 -0.62 -8.04
CA ILE A 174 -4.34 -0.94 -6.84
C ILE A 174 -3.41 -1.01 -5.62
N LEU A 175 -2.31 -1.77 -5.73
CA LEU A 175 -1.32 -1.91 -4.65
C LEU A 175 -0.64 -0.57 -4.33
N TYR A 176 -0.25 0.19 -5.34
CA TYR A 176 0.34 1.52 -5.16
C TYR A 176 -0.60 2.44 -4.39
N MET A 177 -1.84 2.61 -4.88
CA MET A 177 -2.82 3.51 -4.25
C MET A 177 -3.18 3.05 -2.84
N HIS A 178 -3.35 1.75 -2.61
CA HIS A 178 -3.61 1.22 -1.27
C HIS A 178 -2.44 1.46 -0.30
N SER A 179 -1.19 1.30 -0.75
CA SER A 179 -0.01 1.58 0.10
C SER A 179 0.16 3.07 0.39
N ARG A 180 -0.37 3.94 -0.48
CA ARG A 180 -0.32 5.40 -0.32
C ARG A 180 -1.38 5.93 0.64
N THR A 181 -2.53 5.28 0.79
CA THR A 181 -3.63 5.77 1.64
C THR A 181 -3.19 6.29 3.02
N PRO A 182 -2.34 5.61 3.81
CA PRO A 182 -1.99 6.12 5.14
C PRO A 182 -1.20 7.43 5.14
N SER A 183 -0.66 7.84 3.99
CA SER A 183 0.00 9.14 3.82
C SER A 183 -0.97 10.32 3.85
N TYR A 184 -2.27 10.10 3.63
CA TYR A 184 -3.29 11.15 3.75
C TYR A 184 -3.63 11.40 5.21
N GLU A 185 -3.83 12.67 5.57
CA GLU A 185 -4.09 13.05 6.95
C GLU A 185 -5.55 12.95 7.32
N TRP A 186 -6.43 13.36 6.40
CA TRP A 186 -7.86 13.35 6.62
C TRP A 186 -8.47 11.99 6.31
N ASP A 187 -9.40 11.56 7.15
CA ASP A 187 -10.12 10.30 7.03
C ASP A 187 -10.99 10.23 5.77
N TRP A 188 -11.60 11.36 5.36
CA TRP A 188 -12.35 11.44 4.10
C TRP A 188 -11.46 11.24 2.86
N GLU A 189 -10.22 11.73 2.88
CA GLU A 189 -9.23 11.51 1.81
C GLU A 189 -8.82 10.03 1.78
N GLN A 190 -8.51 9.46 2.95
CA GLN A 190 -8.20 8.04 3.07
C GLN A 190 -9.36 7.19 2.55
N PHE A 191 -10.58 7.53 2.93
CA PHE A 191 -11.79 6.84 2.50
C PHE A 191 -11.96 6.88 0.99
N ILE A 192 -11.87 8.04 0.34
CA ILE A 192 -12.08 8.13 -1.11
C ILE A 192 -11.02 7.33 -1.88
N ILE A 193 -9.77 7.36 -1.43
CA ILE A 193 -8.69 6.59 -2.04
C ILE A 193 -8.90 5.08 -1.85
N GLU A 194 -9.30 4.62 -0.66
CA GLU A 194 -9.64 3.21 -0.43
C GLU A 194 -10.88 2.78 -1.22
N TYR A 195 -11.81 3.71 -1.48
CA TYR A 195 -12.95 3.43 -2.34
C TYR A 195 -12.52 3.24 -3.80
N MET A 196 -11.58 4.05 -4.29
CA MET A 196 -10.98 3.85 -5.61
C MET A 196 -10.24 2.51 -5.70
N VAL A 197 -9.54 2.12 -4.64
CA VAL A 197 -8.89 0.79 -4.53
C VAL A 197 -9.94 -0.31 -4.59
N PHE A 198 -11.05 -0.19 -3.87
CA PHE A 198 -12.17 -1.12 -3.91
C PHE A 198 -12.76 -1.26 -5.32
N ASP A 199 -13.05 -0.14 -6.00
CA ASP A 199 -13.58 -0.16 -7.37
C ASP A 199 -12.56 -0.76 -8.37
N GLY A 200 -11.27 -0.54 -8.16
CA GLY A 200 -10.20 -1.20 -8.90
C GLY A 200 -10.19 -2.72 -8.69
N CYS A 201 -10.27 -3.17 -7.44
CA CYS A 201 -10.37 -4.58 -7.08
C CYS A 201 -11.63 -5.24 -7.69
N TRP A 202 -12.77 -4.54 -7.65
CA TRP A 202 -13.99 -4.98 -8.34
C TRP A 202 -13.73 -5.16 -9.84
N LYS A 203 -13.16 -4.15 -10.51
CA LYS A 203 -12.91 -4.20 -11.94
C LYS A 203 -12.00 -5.35 -12.35
N LEU A 204 -10.93 -5.57 -11.59
CA LEU A 204 -10.02 -6.68 -11.84
C LEU A 204 -10.71 -8.04 -11.64
N THR A 205 -11.49 -8.17 -10.57
CA THR A 205 -12.27 -9.40 -10.28
C THR A 205 -13.30 -9.68 -11.37
N GLU A 206 -14.01 -8.65 -11.83
CA GLU A 206 -14.97 -8.72 -12.93
C GLU A 206 -14.32 -9.30 -14.19
N ILE A 207 -13.12 -8.81 -14.55
CA ILE A 207 -12.36 -9.30 -15.71
C ILE A 207 -11.94 -10.76 -15.52
N ILE A 208 -11.26 -11.07 -14.40
CA ILE A 208 -10.65 -12.39 -14.16
C ILE A 208 -11.72 -13.48 -14.04
N HIS A 209 -12.83 -13.18 -13.35
CA HIS A 209 -13.87 -14.17 -13.06
C HIS A 209 -15.12 -14.02 -13.91
N LYS A 210 -15.15 -13.07 -14.85
CA LYS A 210 -16.30 -12.80 -15.73
C LYS A 210 -17.59 -12.58 -14.95
N LEU A 211 -17.51 -11.84 -13.85
CA LEU A 211 -18.69 -11.53 -13.03
C LEU A 211 -19.60 -10.55 -13.78
N PRO A 212 -20.93 -10.67 -13.65
CA PRO A 212 -21.84 -9.64 -14.15
C PRO A 212 -21.64 -8.35 -13.36
N CYS A 213 -21.81 -7.18 -13.99
CA CYS A 213 -21.70 -5.88 -13.32
C CYS A 213 -23.01 -5.54 -12.59
N PRO A 214 -23.09 -5.69 -11.25
CA PRO A 214 -24.28 -5.34 -10.52
C PRO A 214 -24.30 -3.82 -10.26
N LYS A 215 -25.40 -3.33 -9.71
CA LYS A 215 -25.43 -1.99 -9.11
C LYS A 215 -24.34 -1.87 -8.04
N HIS A 216 -23.78 -0.67 -7.93
CA HIS A 216 -22.61 -0.37 -7.08
C HIS A 216 -22.70 -0.90 -5.64
N PRO A 217 -23.82 -0.76 -4.89
CA PRO A 217 -23.90 -1.28 -3.52
C PRO A 217 -23.79 -2.81 -3.42
N LYS A 218 -24.21 -3.54 -4.46
CA LYS A 218 -24.18 -5.01 -4.48
C LYS A 218 -22.78 -5.57 -4.77
N ARG A 219 -21.82 -4.73 -5.19
CA ARG A 219 -20.44 -5.18 -5.46
C ARG A 219 -19.78 -5.78 -4.22
N PHE A 220 -20.00 -5.19 -3.04
CA PHE A 220 -19.50 -5.72 -1.78
C PHE A 220 -19.97 -7.16 -1.54
N THR A 221 -21.28 -7.38 -1.54
CA THR A 221 -21.84 -8.70 -1.23
C THR A 221 -21.40 -9.75 -2.25
N VAL A 222 -21.34 -9.39 -3.54
CA VAL A 222 -20.85 -10.29 -4.59
C VAL A 222 -19.39 -10.69 -4.37
N LEU A 223 -18.51 -9.75 -4.03
CA LEU A 223 -17.10 -10.06 -3.73
C LEU A 223 -16.96 -10.91 -2.47
N CYS A 224 -17.75 -10.60 -1.44
CA CYS A 224 -17.76 -11.35 -0.19
C CYS A 224 -18.17 -12.80 -0.41
N GLU A 225 -19.27 -13.03 -1.13
CA GLU A 225 -19.75 -14.37 -1.48
C GLU A 225 -18.75 -15.11 -2.39
N LYS A 226 -18.17 -14.41 -3.38
CA LYS A 226 -17.18 -14.98 -4.30
C LYS A 226 -15.93 -15.50 -3.60
N PHE A 227 -15.43 -14.76 -2.63
CA PHE A 227 -14.15 -15.03 -1.96
C PHE A 227 -14.29 -15.62 -0.56
N GLY A 228 -15.52 -15.80 -0.05
CA GLY A 228 -15.76 -16.24 1.32
C GLY A 228 -15.29 -15.23 2.37
N ILE A 229 -15.29 -13.93 2.04
CA ILE A 229 -14.98 -12.86 2.98
C ILE A 229 -16.27 -12.61 3.79
N PRO A 230 -16.23 -12.64 5.14
CA PRO A 230 -17.40 -12.32 5.95
C PRO A 230 -17.80 -10.85 5.75
N TYR A 231 -19.10 -10.56 5.84
CA TYR A 231 -19.60 -9.20 5.66
C TYR A 231 -20.69 -8.83 6.65
N ASP A 232 -20.71 -7.55 7.00
CA ASP A 232 -21.75 -6.91 7.80
C ASP A 232 -22.56 -5.98 6.88
N LYS A 233 -23.87 -6.22 6.79
CA LYS A 233 -24.76 -5.47 5.89
C LYS A 233 -24.93 -4.02 6.32
N THR A 234 -24.91 -3.75 7.62
CA THR A 234 -25.05 -2.41 8.18
C THR A 234 -23.82 -1.58 7.85
N LEU A 235 -22.63 -2.12 8.10
CA LEU A 235 -21.37 -1.42 7.79
C LEU A 235 -21.19 -1.18 6.27
N ILE A 236 -21.63 -2.12 5.43
CA ILE A 236 -21.63 -1.89 3.97
C ILE A 236 -22.57 -0.74 3.60
N ALA A 237 -23.78 -0.71 4.18
CA ALA A 237 -24.73 0.36 3.91
C ALA A 237 -24.17 1.73 4.34
N GLU A 238 -23.51 1.81 5.50
CA GLU A 238 -22.82 3.01 5.98
C GLU A 238 -21.72 3.47 5.01
N ILE A 239 -20.85 2.56 4.55
CA ILE A 239 -19.79 2.88 3.57
C ILE A 239 -20.39 3.40 2.26
N VAL A 240 -21.46 2.76 1.77
CA VAL A 240 -22.13 3.18 0.52
C VAL A 240 -22.79 4.55 0.67
N GLN A 241 -23.40 4.82 1.83
CA GLN A 241 -24.01 6.11 2.11
C GLN A 241 -22.94 7.21 2.20
N LEU A 242 -21.87 7.00 2.98
CA LEU A 242 -20.76 7.95 3.10
C LEU A 242 -20.13 8.28 1.74
N ARG A 243 -19.96 7.29 0.86
CA ARG A 243 -19.49 7.51 -0.50
C ARG A 243 -20.47 8.36 -1.32
N THR A 244 -21.76 8.14 -1.13
CA THR A 244 -22.81 8.90 -1.84
C THR A 244 -22.78 10.35 -1.39
N ASP A 245 -22.82 10.58 -0.09
CA ASP A 245 -22.79 11.91 0.54
C ASP A 245 -21.52 12.68 0.12
N LEU A 246 -20.35 12.03 0.20
CA LEU A 246 -19.08 12.68 -0.11
C LEU A 246 -18.96 13.07 -1.59
N LEU A 247 -19.38 12.20 -2.51
CA LEU A 247 -19.18 12.43 -3.95
C LEU A 247 -20.31 13.20 -4.62
N HIS A 248 -21.53 13.17 -4.07
CA HIS A 248 -22.68 13.83 -4.68
C HIS A 248 -23.11 15.09 -3.92
N GLU A 249 -22.82 15.16 -2.62
CA GLU A 249 -23.25 16.27 -1.76
C GLU A 249 -22.07 17.01 -1.12
N THR A 250 -20.83 16.54 -1.33
CA THR A 250 -19.61 17.07 -0.70
C THR A 250 -19.66 17.02 0.84
N LEU A 251 -20.41 16.06 1.39
CA LEU A 251 -20.57 15.87 2.84
C LEU A 251 -19.72 14.72 3.36
N TRP A 252 -19.10 14.90 4.52
CA TRP A 252 -18.39 13.84 5.24
C TRP A 252 -19.07 13.58 6.58
N SER A 253 -19.73 12.42 6.70
CA SER A 253 -20.53 12.04 7.87
C SER A 253 -21.55 13.11 8.28
N GLY A 254 -22.28 13.63 7.28
CA GLY A 254 -23.27 14.71 7.45
C GLY A 254 -22.69 16.11 7.68
N GLY A 255 -21.36 16.24 7.84
CA GLY A 255 -20.66 17.51 8.03
C GLY A 255 -19.86 17.94 6.80
N GLN A 256 -19.13 19.05 6.93
CA GLN A 256 -18.16 19.48 5.92
C GLN A 256 -16.86 18.68 6.05
N PRO A 257 -16.21 18.29 4.94
CA PRO A 257 -14.83 17.82 4.99
C PRO A 257 -13.94 18.79 5.76
N CYS A 258 -12.93 18.25 6.44
CA CYS A 258 -12.02 18.99 7.33
C CYS A 258 -12.64 19.56 8.62
N THR A 259 -13.91 19.27 8.94
CA THR A 259 -14.45 19.47 10.29
C THR A 259 -14.20 18.23 11.17
N ALA A 260 -14.37 18.37 12.48
CA ALA A 260 -14.31 17.22 13.38
C ALA A 260 -15.28 16.13 12.92
N SER A 261 -14.75 14.95 12.58
CA SER A 261 -15.57 13.79 12.23
C SER A 261 -16.22 13.24 13.50
N ASP A 262 -17.44 12.73 13.37
CA ASP A 262 -17.96 11.79 14.34
C ASP A 262 -17.24 10.44 14.23
N GLY A 263 -17.46 9.54 15.21
CA GLY A 263 -16.84 8.21 15.21
C GLY A 263 -17.09 7.37 13.94
N PRO A 264 -18.29 7.38 13.33
CA PRO A 264 -18.62 6.64 12.11
C PRO A 264 -17.73 6.93 10.89
N GLY A 265 -17.51 8.20 10.53
CA GLY A 265 -16.69 8.55 9.36
C GLY A 265 -15.26 8.02 9.48
N LEU A 266 -14.66 8.23 10.65
CA LEU A 266 -13.33 7.73 10.96
C LEU A 266 -13.28 6.19 10.85
N ALA A 267 -14.25 5.48 11.45
CA ALA A 267 -14.31 4.02 11.42
C ALA A 267 -14.47 3.46 10.00
N ALA A 268 -15.26 4.12 9.15
CA ALA A 268 -15.51 3.68 7.78
C ALA A 268 -14.23 3.62 6.92
N SER A 269 -13.33 4.60 7.07
CA SER A 269 -12.03 4.59 6.38
C SER A 269 -11.18 3.35 6.76
N PHE A 270 -11.11 3.02 8.05
CA PHE A 270 -10.40 1.84 8.54
C PHE A 270 -11.06 0.53 8.09
N HIS A 271 -12.38 0.47 8.15
CA HIS A 271 -13.17 -0.66 7.70
C HIS A 271 -12.95 -0.98 6.23
N LEU A 272 -13.04 0.04 5.37
CA LEU A 272 -12.84 -0.12 3.93
C LEU A 272 -11.41 -0.54 3.60
N ARG A 273 -10.41 0.06 4.25
CA ARG A 273 -9.00 -0.36 4.13
C ARG A 273 -8.81 -1.82 4.51
N ARG A 274 -9.36 -2.27 5.64
CA ARG A 274 -9.27 -3.66 6.10
C ARG A 274 -10.02 -4.63 5.19
N PHE A 275 -11.12 -4.19 4.58
CA PHE A 275 -11.82 -4.96 3.56
C PHE A 275 -10.92 -5.17 2.34
N ASN A 276 -10.34 -4.10 1.80
CA ASN A 276 -9.39 -4.16 0.69
C ASN A 276 -8.19 -5.07 1.00
N GLN A 277 -7.69 -5.04 2.24
CA GLN A 277 -6.61 -5.92 2.68
C GLN A 277 -6.95 -7.41 2.60
N ARG A 278 -8.22 -7.83 2.75
CA ARG A 278 -8.62 -9.23 2.53
C ARG A 278 -8.88 -9.52 1.06
N LEU A 279 -9.39 -8.53 0.35
CA LEU A 279 -9.73 -8.66 -1.06
C LEU A 279 -8.50 -8.87 -1.94
N ILE A 280 -7.39 -8.16 -1.69
CA ILE A 280 -6.14 -8.28 -2.45
C ILE A 280 -5.62 -9.74 -2.50
N PRO A 281 -5.33 -10.43 -1.38
CA PRO A 281 -4.86 -11.81 -1.41
C PRO A 281 -5.93 -12.77 -1.95
N ALA A 282 -7.21 -12.46 -1.77
CA ALA A 282 -8.30 -13.26 -2.35
C ALA A 282 -8.34 -13.19 -3.89
N ILE A 283 -8.09 -12.01 -4.48
CA ILE A 283 -7.96 -11.83 -5.94
C ILE A 283 -6.78 -12.64 -6.48
N PHE A 284 -5.67 -12.69 -5.74
CA PHE A 284 -4.56 -13.57 -6.09
C PHE A 284 -4.86 -15.05 -5.88
N GLY A 285 -6.01 -15.42 -5.29
CA GLY A 285 -6.32 -16.80 -4.95
C GLY A 285 -5.32 -17.40 -3.96
N TYR A 286 -4.68 -16.59 -3.13
CA TYR A 286 -3.73 -17.07 -2.13
C TYR A 286 -4.49 -17.67 -0.94
N ASP A 287 -4.24 -18.94 -0.65
CA ASP A 287 -4.91 -19.65 0.43
C ASP A 287 -4.35 -19.22 1.79
N THR A 288 -5.05 -18.31 2.44
CA THR A 288 -4.75 -17.85 3.81
C THR A 288 -6.04 -17.70 4.62
N PRO A 289 -6.08 -18.18 5.88
CA PRO A 289 -7.24 -17.98 6.77
C PRO A 289 -7.59 -16.51 6.97
N TYR A 290 -6.62 -15.61 6.80
CA TYR A 290 -6.79 -14.16 6.96
C TYR A 290 -7.94 -13.59 6.12
N VAL A 291 -8.11 -14.07 4.87
CA VAL A 291 -9.19 -13.64 3.95
C VAL A 291 -10.57 -13.82 4.58
N ARG A 292 -10.76 -14.87 5.37
CA ARG A 292 -12.04 -15.25 5.99
C ARG A 292 -12.27 -14.60 7.36
N THR A 293 -11.37 -13.72 7.80
CA THR A 293 -11.52 -13.01 9.09
C THR A 293 -12.43 -11.79 8.93
N PRO A 294 -13.23 -11.44 9.94
CA PRO A 294 -14.02 -10.19 9.93
C PRO A 294 -13.14 -8.95 9.77
N TRP A 295 -13.47 -8.09 8.81
CA TRP A 295 -12.69 -6.87 8.52
C TRP A 295 -12.99 -5.69 9.46
N TRP A 296 -14.12 -5.73 10.16
CA TRP A 296 -14.51 -4.73 11.15
C TRP A 296 -13.91 -4.96 12.55
N ILE A 297 -13.24 -6.10 12.76
CA ILE A 297 -12.64 -6.42 14.07
C ILE A 297 -11.20 -5.90 14.15
N MET A 298 -10.85 -5.34 15.30
CA MET A 298 -9.47 -4.98 15.63
C MET A 298 -8.67 -6.22 16.04
N GLY A 299 -7.44 -6.33 15.57
CA GLY A 299 -6.56 -7.45 15.92
C GLY A 299 -5.35 -7.51 15.00
N THR A 300 -4.45 -8.46 15.27
CA THR A 300 -3.39 -8.85 14.34
C THR A 300 -3.58 -10.32 14.02
N PHE A 301 -3.58 -10.67 12.73
CA PHE A 301 -3.85 -12.01 12.26
C PHE A 301 -2.58 -12.67 11.71
N SER A 302 -2.50 -14.00 11.82
CA SER A 302 -1.52 -14.77 11.06
C SER A 302 -1.84 -14.67 9.57
N PHE A 303 -0.79 -14.68 8.75
CA PHE A 303 -0.89 -14.57 7.30
C PHE A 303 -0.19 -15.72 6.60
#